data_AF-I4Z013-F1
#
_entry.id   AF-I4Z013-F1
#
_cell.length_a   1.000
_cell.length_b   1.000
_cell.length_c   1.000
_cell.angle_alpha   90.00
_cell.angle_beta   90.00
_cell.angle_gamma   90.00
#
_symmetry.space_group_name_H-M   'P 1'
#
loop_
_entity.id
_entity.type
_entity.pdbx_description
1 polymer ?
#
loop_
_entity_poly.entity_id
_entity_poly.type
_entity_poly.pdbx_seq_one_letter_code
_entity_poly.pdbx_strand_id
1 'polypeptide(L)'
;MDRSIPAPSPWWTPHVHADRRPFLMGRNGIQAALRGFFASRDFVEVDTATLQTSPGNEAHLHAFATEAIGHDGARTPLYLHTSPEFACKKLLASGETRIACFAHVYRNRERGPLHHPEFTMLEWYRAGESYETLMQDCAEILGLAAETAGTRTLAYRGRKTDPFLEPERLSVAEAFHRFAGIDLLASIDRSGATDRDRLASDLGAAGLRVAGDDTWADMFSRVIVERVEPQLGLGRATILDEYPVAEAALARPTARDPRVAERFELYACGVELANAFGELTDAAEQRRRFEAEMTEKMRIYGESYPVDEDFLAALAQMPEASGIALGFDRLAMLATGASRIDQVIWAPVPETGR
;
A
#
# COMPACT_ATOMS: atom_id res chain seq x y z
N MET A 1 12.15 -36.89 -27.12
CA MET A 1 12.64 -36.98 -25.73
C MET A 1 12.14 -35.75 -25.02
N ASP A 2 11.01 -35.90 -24.32
CA ASP A 2 10.42 -34.85 -23.50
C ASP A 2 11.28 -34.73 -22.23
N ARG A 3 12.19 -33.76 -22.19
CA ARG A 3 12.93 -33.43 -20.97
C ARG A 3 12.01 -32.57 -20.13
N SER A 4 11.09 -33.21 -19.42
CA SER A 4 10.33 -32.52 -18.39
C SER A 4 11.32 -31.94 -17.39
N ILE A 5 11.31 -30.62 -17.26
CA ILE A 5 12.08 -29.93 -16.23
C ILE A 5 11.55 -30.46 -14.89
N PRO A 6 12.39 -31.00 -14.00
CA PRO A 6 11.93 -31.51 -12.73
C PRO A 6 11.22 -30.40 -11.96
N ALA A 7 10.06 -30.72 -11.38
CA ALA A 7 9.32 -29.78 -10.57
C ALA A 7 10.22 -29.26 -9.43
N PRO A 8 10.15 -27.96 -9.10
CA PRO A 8 10.92 -27.40 -8.00
C PRO A 8 10.62 -28.15 -6.69
N SER A 9 11.64 -28.34 -5.85
CA SER A 9 11.46 -28.97 -4.55
C SER A 9 10.50 -28.16 -3.67
N PRO A 10 9.60 -28.80 -2.91
CA PRO A 10 8.71 -28.10 -1.98
C PRO A 10 9.47 -27.24 -0.96
N TRP A 11 8.86 -26.13 -0.54
CA TRP A 11 9.46 -25.15 0.36
C TRP A 11 9.91 -25.72 1.72
N TRP A 12 9.27 -26.81 2.17
CA TRP A 12 9.53 -27.47 3.44
C TRP A 12 10.71 -28.46 3.39
N THR A 13 11.25 -28.75 2.20
CA THR A 13 12.40 -29.65 2.08
C THR A 13 13.64 -29.06 2.76
N PRO A 14 14.46 -29.87 3.48
CA PRO A 14 15.52 -29.34 4.33
C PRO A 14 16.52 -28.40 3.63
N HIS A 15 16.90 -28.68 2.38
CA HIS A 15 17.83 -27.83 1.63
C HIS A 15 17.19 -26.51 1.19
N VAL A 16 15.95 -26.53 0.68
CA VAL A 16 15.22 -25.29 0.33
C VAL A 16 14.97 -24.42 1.56
N HIS A 17 14.61 -25.03 2.68
CA HIS A 17 14.47 -24.32 3.94
C HIS A 17 15.82 -23.73 4.41
N ALA A 18 16.91 -24.50 4.35
CA ALA A 18 18.23 -24.03 4.76
C ALA A 18 18.66 -22.78 3.97
N ASP A 19 18.39 -22.74 2.67
CA ASP A 19 18.70 -21.58 1.80
C ASP A 19 17.85 -20.35 2.14
N ARG A 20 16.60 -20.53 2.57
CA ARG A 20 15.67 -19.44 2.92
C ARG A 20 15.82 -18.96 4.37
N ARG A 21 16.33 -19.83 5.26
CA ARG A 21 16.37 -19.60 6.70
C ARG A 21 17.04 -18.27 7.10
N PRO A 22 18.15 -17.82 6.47
CA PRO A 22 18.74 -16.51 6.80
C PRO A 22 17.76 -15.35 6.58
N PHE A 23 17.02 -15.34 5.47
CA PHE A 23 16.01 -14.31 5.18
C PHE A 23 14.85 -14.36 6.18
N LEU A 24 14.38 -15.56 6.53
CA LEU A 24 13.32 -15.78 7.51
C LEU A 24 13.71 -15.29 8.92
N MET A 25 14.96 -15.56 9.33
CA MET A 25 15.49 -15.06 10.60
C MET A 25 15.65 -13.53 10.58
N GLY A 26 16.12 -12.97 9.46
CA GLY A 26 16.20 -11.51 9.27
C GLY A 26 14.82 -10.85 9.39
N ARG A 27 13.80 -11.41 8.72
CA ARG A 27 12.40 -10.98 8.88
C ARG A 27 11.97 -10.98 10.35
N ASN A 28 12.18 -12.07 11.08
CA ASN A 28 11.80 -12.14 12.50
C ASN A 28 12.52 -11.08 13.35
N GLY A 29 13.81 -10.86 13.11
CA GLY A 29 14.59 -9.82 13.78
C GLY A 29 14.01 -8.43 13.52
N ILE A 30 13.74 -8.10 12.25
CA ILE A 30 13.16 -6.80 11.87
C ILE A 30 11.78 -6.63 12.52
N GLN A 31 10.92 -7.66 12.50
CA GLN A 31 9.60 -7.58 13.15
C GLN A 31 9.72 -7.25 14.64
N ALA A 32 10.65 -7.90 15.36
CA ALA A 32 10.89 -7.64 16.77
C ALA A 32 11.45 -6.23 17.01
N ALA A 33 12.38 -5.77 16.16
CA ALA A 33 12.95 -4.43 16.24
C ALA A 33 11.88 -3.34 16.02
N LEU A 34 11.00 -3.51 15.04
CA LEU A 34 9.91 -2.58 14.77
C LEU A 34 8.88 -2.55 15.90
N ARG A 35 8.54 -3.69 16.51
CA ARG A 35 7.72 -3.69 17.74
C ARG A 35 8.37 -2.87 18.85
N GLY A 36 9.69 -3.02 19.05
CA GLY A 36 10.45 -2.21 19.99
C GLY A 36 10.44 -0.71 19.66
N PHE A 37 10.56 -0.36 18.37
CA PHE A 37 10.49 1.01 17.86
C PHE A 37 9.17 1.69 18.26
N PHE A 38 8.03 1.03 18.00
CA PHE A 38 6.70 1.54 18.34
C PHE A 38 6.48 1.58 19.86
N ALA A 39 6.83 0.50 20.58
CA ALA A 39 6.67 0.44 22.04
C ALA A 39 7.46 1.54 22.75
N SER A 40 8.65 1.91 22.24
CA SER A 40 9.45 3.01 22.79
C SER A 40 8.89 4.42 22.52
N ARG A 41 7.86 4.53 21.67
CA ARG A 41 7.20 5.78 21.23
C ARG A 41 5.73 5.84 21.65
N ASP A 42 5.37 5.08 22.69
CA ASP A 42 4.05 5.02 23.30
C ASP A 42 2.93 4.54 22.35
N PHE A 43 3.27 3.76 21.33
CA PHE A 43 2.26 3.10 20.50
C PHE A 43 1.71 1.85 21.20
N VAL A 44 0.41 1.66 21.11
CA VAL A 44 -0.28 0.41 21.47
C VAL A 44 -0.25 -0.53 20.27
N GLU A 45 0.34 -1.71 20.43
CA GLU A 45 0.18 -2.77 19.42
C GLU A 45 -1.25 -3.33 19.52
N VAL A 46 -2.02 -3.20 18.44
CA VAL A 46 -3.41 -3.66 18.34
C VAL A 46 -3.51 -4.89 17.44
N ASP A 47 -4.49 -5.75 17.73
CA ASP A 47 -4.81 -6.95 16.95
C ASP A 47 -6.26 -6.86 16.49
N THR A 48 -6.45 -6.78 15.18
CA THR A 48 -7.77 -6.57 14.55
C THR A 48 -8.23 -7.84 13.85
N ALA A 49 -9.53 -8.15 13.92
CA ALA A 49 -10.08 -9.31 13.24
C ALA A 49 -9.89 -9.23 11.72
N THR A 50 -9.55 -10.35 11.09
CA THR A 50 -9.40 -10.46 9.62
C THR A 50 -10.75 -10.51 8.89
N LEU A 51 -11.76 -11.13 9.49
CA LEU A 51 -13.06 -11.33 8.89
C LEU A 51 -13.91 -10.07 9.04
N GLN A 52 -14.21 -9.43 7.91
CA GLN A 52 -14.88 -8.13 7.86
C GLN A 52 -16.13 -8.17 6.97
N THR A 53 -17.06 -7.25 7.24
CA THR A 53 -18.25 -7.03 6.41
C THR A 53 -17.88 -6.42 5.06
N SER A 54 -16.94 -5.47 5.05
CA SER A 54 -16.29 -4.93 3.86
C SER A 54 -14.78 -5.16 3.94
N PRO A 55 -14.13 -5.66 2.89
CA PRO A 55 -12.68 -5.88 2.87
C PRO A 55 -11.87 -4.61 2.58
N GLY A 56 -12.55 -3.46 2.42
CA GLY A 56 -12.05 -2.26 1.75
C GLY A 56 -12.88 -1.97 0.51
N ASN A 57 -12.76 -0.76 -0.03
CA ASN A 57 -13.57 -0.30 -1.16
C ASN A 57 -12.70 0.38 -2.24
N GLU A 58 -11.64 -0.31 -2.67
CA GLU A 58 -10.80 0.08 -3.82
C GLU A 58 -11.14 -0.81 -5.02
N ALA A 59 -11.31 -0.22 -6.21
CA ALA A 59 -11.80 -0.92 -7.39
C ALA A 59 -10.89 -2.07 -7.83
N HIS A 60 -9.58 -1.88 -7.77
CA HIS A 60 -8.58 -2.81 -8.30
C HIS A 60 -8.11 -3.88 -7.30
N LEU A 61 -8.42 -3.73 -6.00
CA LEU A 61 -8.13 -4.76 -5.01
C LEU A 61 -9.24 -5.81 -4.97
N HIS A 62 -8.86 -7.09 -4.95
CA HIS A 62 -9.80 -8.19 -4.85
C HIS A 62 -9.62 -8.92 -3.51
N ALA A 63 -10.71 -9.08 -2.78
CA ALA A 63 -10.70 -9.81 -1.51
C ALA A 63 -11.02 -11.30 -1.72
N PHE A 64 -10.63 -12.13 -0.75
CA PHE A 64 -11.22 -13.45 -0.58
C PHE A 64 -12.56 -13.31 0.15
N ALA A 65 -13.57 -14.02 -0.32
CA ALA A 65 -14.90 -14.06 0.30
C ALA A 65 -15.13 -15.40 1.01
N THR A 66 -15.92 -15.36 2.08
CA THR A 66 -16.39 -16.52 2.84
C THR A 66 -17.76 -16.23 3.44
N GLU A 67 -18.31 -17.16 4.22
CA GLU A 67 -19.61 -17.01 4.87
C GLU A 67 -19.51 -17.41 6.35
N ALA A 68 -20.04 -16.56 7.24
CA ALA A 68 -20.31 -16.96 8.61
C ALA A 68 -21.59 -17.81 8.64
N ILE A 69 -21.56 -18.95 9.35
CA ILE A 69 -22.74 -19.80 9.58
C ILE A 69 -23.19 -19.58 11.03
N GLY A 70 -24.37 -18.98 11.20
CA GLY A 70 -24.99 -18.73 12.50
C GLY A 70 -25.48 -20.01 13.18
N HIS A 71 -25.81 -19.92 14.46
CA HIS A 71 -26.39 -21.04 15.22
C HIS A 71 -27.74 -21.50 14.67
N ASP A 72 -28.47 -20.63 13.98
CA ASP A 72 -29.71 -20.90 13.25
C ASP A 72 -29.48 -21.48 11.84
N GLY A 73 -28.22 -21.63 11.43
CA GLY A 73 -27.83 -22.08 10.10
C GLY A 73 -27.86 -20.98 9.03
N ALA A 74 -28.20 -19.73 9.38
CA ALA A 74 -28.17 -18.62 8.44
C ALA A 74 -26.73 -18.33 7.98
N ARG A 75 -26.57 -17.96 6.71
CA ARG A 75 -25.27 -17.61 6.10
C ARG A 75 -25.18 -16.11 5.90
N THR A 76 -24.07 -15.52 6.35
CA THR A 76 -23.78 -14.10 6.17
C THR A 76 -22.46 -13.95 5.43
N PRO A 77 -22.40 -13.22 4.30
CA PRO A 77 -21.16 -13.02 3.58
C PRO A 77 -20.17 -12.21 4.43
N LEU A 78 -18.92 -12.66 4.45
CA LEU A 78 -17.79 -11.97 5.04
C LEU A 78 -16.61 -12.02 4.08
N TYR A 79 -15.64 -11.14 4.30
CA TYR A 79 -14.44 -11.04 3.48
C TYR A 79 -13.21 -11.06 4.38
N LEU A 80 -12.12 -11.62 3.87
CA LEU A 80 -10.81 -11.40 4.47
C LEU A 80 -10.37 -9.99 4.10
N HIS A 81 -9.97 -9.18 5.08
CA HIS A 81 -9.56 -7.80 4.84
C HIS A 81 -8.34 -7.68 3.93
N THR A 82 -8.31 -6.65 3.09
CA THR A 82 -7.14 -6.34 2.25
C THR A 82 -6.13 -5.45 2.98
N SER A 83 -6.56 -4.86 4.10
CA SER A 83 -5.83 -4.04 5.07
C SER A 83 -6.66 -3.95 6.37
N PRO A 84 -6.04 -3.83 7.56
CA PRO A 84 -6.73 -3.59 8.83
C PRO A 84 -7.24 -2.13 9.01
N GLU A 85 -7.09 -1.27 8.00
CA GLU A 85 -7.30 0.19 8.08
C GLU A 85 -8.66 0.57 8.67
N PHE A 86 -9.77 -0.02 8.21
CA PHE A 86 -11.10 0.33 8.70
C PHE A 86 -11.26 0.02 10.19
N ALA A 87 -10.72 -1.12 10.65
CA ALA A 87 -10.73 -1.48 12.06
C ALA A 87 -9.82 -0.54 12.88
N CYS A 88 -8.64 -0.19 12.37
CA CYS A 88 -7.72 0.73 13.03
C CYS A 88 -8.33 2.14 13.18
N LYS A 89 -8.99 2.65 12.14
CA LYS A 89 -9.70 3.93 12.19
C LYS A 89 -10.88 3.92 13.17
N LYS A 90 -11.62 2.81 13.28
CA LYS A 90 -12.63 2.62 14.34
C LYS A 90 -12.01 2.68 15.74
N LEU A 91 -10.81 2.14 15.93
CA LEU A 91 -10.09 2.26 17.20
C LEU A 91 -9.68 3.71 17.50
N LEU A 92 -9.25 4.49 16.51
CA LEU A 92 -9.02 5.93 16.69
C LEU A 92 -10.30 6.67 17.07
N ALA A 93 -11.43 6.37 16.42
CA ALA A 93 -12.74 6.90 16.79
C ALA A 93 -13.16 6.51 18.22
N SER A 94 -12.73 5.33 18.69
CA SER A 94 -12.99 4.87 20.07
C SER A 94 -12.13 5.56 21.14
N GLY A 95 -11.11 6.32 20.74
CA GLY A 95 -10.28 7.13 21.63
C GLY A 95 -8.80 6.75 21.68
N GLU A 96 -8.36 5.73 20.92
CA GLU A 96 -6.93 5.44 20.78
C GLU A 96 -6.23 6.56 20.01
N THR A 97 -4.97 6.84 20.36
CA THR A 97 -4.23 7.99 19.80
C THR A 97 -2.96 7.62 19.06
N ARG A 98 -2.31 6.51 19.43
CA ARG A 98 -1.13 5.97 18.73
C ARG A 98 -1.22 4.45 18.72
N ILE A 99 -1.51 3.88 17.57
CA ILE A 99 -1.67 2.43 17.41
C ILE A 99 -0.78 1.90 16.29
N ALA A 100 -0.27 0.70 16.46
CA ALA A 100 0.45 -0.04 15.43
C ALA A 100 -0.16 -1.44 15.31
N CYS A 101 -0.34 -1.93 14.08
CA CYS A 101 -0.96 -3.22 13.81
C CYS A 101 -0.09 -4.02 12.86
N PHE A 102 0.45 -5.14 13.34
CA PHE A 102 1.01 -6.18 12.48
C PHE A 102 -0.10 -7.16 12.11
N ALA A 103 -0.62 -7.07 10.89
CA ALA A 103 -1.72 -7.91 10.44
C ALA A 103 -1.32 -8.80 9.27
N HIS A 104 -1.87 -10.01 9.23
CA HIS A 104 -1.99 -10.74 7.98
C HIS A 104 -3.13 -10.13 7.15
N VAL A 105 -2.85 -9.85 5.89
CA VAL A 105 -3.79 -9.27 4.92
C VAL A 105 -3.86 -10.14 3.68
N TYR A 106 -4.99 -10.08 2.98
CA TYR A 106 -5.35 -11.07 1.97
C TYR A 106 -5.80 -10.38 0.69
N ARG A 107 -5.12 -10.67 -0.43
CA ARG A 107 -5.43 -10.10 -1.74
C ARG A 107 -5.51 -11.20 -2.78
N ASN A 108 -6.73 -11.41 -3.27
CA ASN A 108 -7.05 -12.39 -4.29
C ASN A 108 -6.49 -11.90 -5.64
N ARG A 109 -5.92 -12.80 -6.45
CA ARG A 109 -5.23 -12.53 -7.74
C ARG A 109 -3.81 -11.95 -7.67
N GLU A 110 -3.38 -11.39 -6.53
CA GLU A 110 -2.01 -10.86 -6.39
C GLU A 110 -0.97 -11.97 -6.15
N ARG A 111 -0.18 -12.28 -7.18
CA ARG A 111 0.98 -13.18 -7.05
C ARG A 111 2.10 -12.80 -7.99
N GLY A 112 3.32 -12.76 -7.48
CA GLY A 112 4.51 -12.42 -8.25
C GLY A 112 5.77 -12.33 -7.39
N PRO A 113 6.87 -11.78 -7.93
CA PRO A 113 8.11 -11.63 -7.17
C PRO A 113 7.99 -10.75 -5.91
N LEU A 114 7.08 -9.77 -5.92
CA LEU A 114 6.83 -8.80 -4.85
C LEU A 114 5.42 -8.91 -4.24
N HIS A 115 4.63 -9.90 -4.68
CA HIS A 115 3.21 -10.05 -4.36
C HIS A 115 2.92 -11.48 -3.94
N HIS A 116 2.18 -11.63 -2.85
CA HIS A 116 1.73 -12.92 -2.35
C HIS A 116 0.28 -12.76 -1.87
N PRO A 117 -0.60 -13.75 -2.06
CA PRO A 117 -2.02 -13.60 -1.76
C PRO A 117 -2.34 -13.45 -0.28
N GLU A 118 -1.41 -13.82 0.60
CA GLU A 118 -1.45 -13.57 2.04
C GLU A 118 -0.09 -13.03 2.47
N PHE A 119 -0.04 -11.84 3.04
CA PHE A 119 1.22 -11.21 3.46
C PHE A 119 1.03 -10.44 4.75
N THR A 120 2.14 -10.04 5.37
CA THR A 120 2.12 -9.20 6.56
C THR A 120 2.23 -7.74 6.17
N MET A 121 1.29 -6.96 6.69
CA MET A 121 1.29 -5.51 6.64
C MET A 121 1.55 -4.97 8.05
N LEU A 122 2.33 -3.89 8.12
CA LEU A 122 2.46 -3.08 9.31
C LEU A 122 1.73 -1.78 9.05
N GLU A 123 0.67 -1.51 9.80
CA GLU A 123 0.05 -0.20 9.79
C GLU A 123 0.30 0.54 11.10
N TRP A 124 0.40 1.86 11.06
CA TRP A 124 0.38 2.66 12.27
C TRP A 124 -0.33 3.99 12.06
N TYR A 125 -0.93 4.48 13.12
CA TYR A 125 -1.78 5.66 13.11
C TYR A 125 -1.47 6.59 14.28
N ARG A 126 -1.58 7.89 14.04
CA ARG A 126 -1.34 8.97 15.02
C ARG A 126 -2.51 9.96 14.97
N ALA A 127 -3.24 10.11 16.07
CA ALA A 127 -4.27 11.14 16.21
C ALA A 127 -3.63 12.51 16.49
N GLY A 128 -4.10 13.54 15.78
CA GLY A 128 -3.68 14.93 15.93
C GLY A 128 -2.27 15.24 15.39
N GLU A 129 -1.63 14.30 14.67
CA GLU A 129 -0.31 14.49 14.10
C GLU A 129 -0.36 14.63 12.57
N SER A 130 0.59 15.39 12.02
CA SER A 130 0.73 15.56 10.57
C SER A 130 1.18 14.27 9.91
N TYR A 131 0.70 14.01 8.68
CA TYR A 131 1.19 12.93 7.85
C TYR A 131 2.69 13.04 7.53
N GLU A 132 3.27 14.25 7.61
CA GLU A 132 4.72 14.45 7.47
C GLU A 132 5.53 13.75 8.57
N THR A 133 4.97 13.59 9.78
CA THR A 133 5.61 12.81 10.85
C THR A 133 5.84 11.35 10.42
N LEU A 134 4.96 10.80 9.59
CA LEU A 134 5.08 9.44 9.08
C LEU A 134 6.26 9.31 8.10
N MET A 135 6.65 10.38 7.41
CA MET A 135 7.84 10.37 6.55
C MET A 135 9.12 10.19 7.38
N GLN A 136 9.17 10.82 8.56
CA GLN A 136 10.27 10.63 9.51
C GLN A 136 10.28 9.21 10.07
N ASP A 137 9.10 8.67 10.44
CA ASP A 137 8.98 7.27 10.86
C ASP A 137 9.52 6.33 9.77
N CYS A 138 9.19 6.58 8.50
CA CYS A 138 9.71 5.80 7.37
C CYS A 138 11.23 5.80 7.30
N ALA A 139 11.89 6.96 7.40
CA ALA A 139 13.35 7.06 7.36
C ALA A 139 14.02 6.23 8.47
N GLU A 140 13.52 6.35 9.71
CA GLU A 140 14.03 5.60 10.85
C GLU A 140 13.79 4.09 10.72
N ILE A 141 12.62 3.69 10.23
CA ILE A 141 12.25 2.28 10.00
C ILE A 141 13.16 1.63 8.95
N LEU A 142 13.49 2.33 7.86
CA LEU A 142 14.41 1.83 6.84
C LEU A 142 15.81 1.59 7.42
N GLY A 143 16.33 2.56 8.17
CA GLY A 143 17.63 2.44 8.85
C GLY A 143 17.63 1.27 9.84
N LEU A 144 16.61 1.17 10.70
CA LEU A 144 16.48 0.11 11.69
C LEU A 144 16.39 -1.28 11.06
N ALA A 145 15.65 -1.41 9.96
CA ALA A 145 15.56 -2.68 9.23
C ALA A 145 16.93 -3.10 8.66
N ALA A 146 17.69 -2.15 8.12
CA ALA A 146 19.02 -2.41 7.58
C ALA A 146 20.03 -2.78 8.67
N GLU A 147 20.05 -2.05 9.79
CA GLU A 147 20.88 -2.36 10.96
C GLU A 147 20.58 -3.75 11.51
N THR A 148 19.29 -4.06 11.67
CA THR A 148 18.84 -5.35 12.20
C THR A 148 19.21 -6.52 11.28
N ALA A 149 19.16 -6.30 9.97
CA ALA A 149 19.60 -7.28 8.97
C ALA A 149 21.14 -7.34 8.81
N GLY A 150 21.89 -6.43 9.43
CA GLY A 150 23.35 -6.35 9.32
C GLY A 150 23.84 -5.89 7.94
N THR A 151 23.05 -5.11 7.22
CA THR A 151 23.39 -4.55 5.90
C THR A 151 23.63 -3.04 5.95
N ARG A 152 24.42 -2.53 5.01
CA ARG A 152 24.63 -1.09 4.81
C ARG A 152 23.72 -0.49 3.74
N THR A 153 23.11 -1.33 2.91
CA THR A 153 22.27 -0.90 1.78
C THR A 153 21.10 -1.86 1.63
N LEU A 154 19.93 -1.33 1.31
CA LEU A 154 18.82 -2.11 0.80
C LEU A 154 19.08 -2.45 -0.68
N ALA A 155 18.62 -3.61 -1.14
CA ALA A 155 18.85 -4.02 -2.52
C ALA A 155 17.71 -4.86 -3.12
N TYR A 156 17.42 -4.62 -4.40
CA TYR A 156 16.52 -5.47 -5.19
C TYR A 156 16.87 -5.41 -6.67
N ARG A 157 17.04 -6.58 -7.30
CA ARG A 157 17.34 -6.71 -8.75
C ARG A 157 18.43 -5.77 -9.27
N GLY A 158 19.50 -5.61 -8.48
CA GLY A 158 20.65 -4.75 -8.83
C GLY A 158 20.47 -3.26 -8.51
N ARG A 159 19.25 -2.80 -8.16
CA ARG A 159 19.00 -1.46 -7.61
C ARG A 159 19.36 -1.44 -6.13
N LYS A 160 19.82 -0.28 -5.65
CA LYS A 160 20.27 -0.07 -4.28
C LYS A 160 19.75 1.24 -3.71
N THR A 161 19.51 1.23 -2.41
CA THR A 161 19.16 2.40 -1.60
C THR A 161 20.04 2.39 -0.36
N ASP A 162 20.66 3.52 -0.04
CA ASP A 162 21.21 3.78 1.28
C ASP A 162 20.06 4.19 2.22
N PRO A 163 19.70 3.34 3.21
CA PRO A 163 18.56 3.58 4.09
C PRO A 163 18.83 4.61 5.19
N PHE A 164 20.07 5.08 5.32
CA PHE A 164 20.47 6.05 6.36
C PHE A 164 20.49 7.49 5.83
N LEU A 165 20.26 7.68 4.53
CA LEU A 165 20.13 9.01 3.94
C LEU A 165 18.70 9.51 4.07
N GLU A 166 18.57 10.82 4.29
CA GLU A 166 17.29 11.51 4.26
C GLU A 166 16.55 11.22 2.94
N PRO A 167 15.29 10.74 2.99
CA PRO A 167 14.51 10.49 1.78
C PRO A 167 14.38 11.73 0.90
N GLU A 168 14.37 11.52 -0.42
CA GLU A 168 13.95 12.55 -1.36
C GLU A 168 12.45 12.78 -1.23
N ARG A 169 12.02 13.99 -0.91
CA ARG A 169 10.61 14.38 -1.07
C ARG A 169 10.40 14.91 -2.48
N LEU A 170 9.48 14.31 -3.22
CA LEU A 170 9.16 14.64 -4.60
C LEU A 170 7.64 14.62 -4.77
N SER A 171 7.04 15.74 -5.18
CA SER A 171 5.60 15.73 -5.45
C SER A 171 5.28 14.96 -6.73
N VAL A 172 4.07 14.37 -6.83
CA VAL A 172 3.62 13.69 -8.05
C VAL A 172 3.65 14.63 -9.26
N ALA A 173 3.23 15.89 -9.09
CA ALA A 173 3.28 16.89 -10.16
C ALA A 173 4.73 17.17 -10.62
N GLU A 174 5.67 17.30 -9.68
CA GLU A 174 7.09 17.48 -10.01
C GLU A 174 7.67 16.23 -10.70
N ALA A 175 7.29 15.04 -10.26
CA ALA A 175 7.71 13.79 -10.89
C ALA A 175 7.22 13.68 -12.35
N PHE A 176 5.96 14.03 -12.60
CA PHE A 176 5.39 14.12 -13.96
C PHE A 176 6.16 15.10 -14.83
N HIS A 177 6.45 16.29 -14.30
CA HIS A 177 7.22 17.28 -15.02
C HIS A 177 8.64 16.79 -15.33
N ARG A 178 9.35 16.28 -14.31
CA ARG A 178 10.75 15.87 -14.39
C ARG A 178 10.97 14.66 -15.29
N PHE A 179 10.08 13.66 -15.24
CA PHE A 179 10.30 12.37 -15.89
C PHE A 179 9.43 12.11 -17.13
N ALA A 180 8.37 12.89 -17.31
CA ALA A 180 7.48 12.78 -18.47
C ALA A 180 7.30 14.09 -19.26
N GLY A 181 7.73 15.24 -18.71
CA GLY A 181 7.51 16.54 -19.34
C GLY A 181 6.04 16.99 -19.35
N ILE A 182 5.23 16.46 -18.43
CA ILE A 182 3.78 16.71 -18.35
C ILE A 182 3.48 17.65 -17.18
N ASP A 183 2.67 18.68 -17.43
CA ASP A 183 2.08 19.51 -16.38
C ASP A 183 0.78 18.87 -15.88
N LEU A 184 0.91 17.98 -14.89
CA LEU A 184 -0.22 17.22 -14.35
C LEU A 184 -1.34 18.14 -13.81
N LEU A 185 -0.96 19.21 -13.10
CA LEU A 185 -1.92 20.08 -12.44
C LEU A 185 -2.70 20.97 -13.40
N ALA A 186 -2.25 21.12 -14.66
CA ALA A 186 -3.03 21.76 -15.72
C ALA A 186 -4.26 20.93 -16.14
N SER A 187 -4.28 19.63 -15.83
CA SER A 187 -5.40 18.73 -16.11
C SER A 187 -6.36 18.55 -14.92
N ILE A 188 -6.22 19.35 -13.86
CA ILE A 188 -7.06 19.25 -12.65
C ILE A 188 -7.49 20.66 -12.24
N ASP A 189 -8.80 20.86 -12.09
CA ASP A 189 -9.33 22.14 -11.61
C ASP A 189 -9.33 22.23 -10.08
N ARG A 190 -9.60 23.42 -9.52
CA ARG A 190 -9.58 23.63 -8.05
C ARG A 190 -10.64 22.83 -7.28
N SER A 191 -11.65 22.26 -7.94
CA SER A 191 -12.62 21.37 -7.31
C SER A 191 -12.14 19.92 -7.23
N GLY A 192 -10.99 19.61 -7.86
CA GLY A 192 -10.47 18.25 -8.00
C GLY A 192 -11.00 17.53 -9.23
N ALA A 193 -11.81 18.20 -10.07
CA ALA A 193 -12.32 17.60 -11.30
C ALA A 193 -11.19 17.48 -12.34
N THR A 194 -11.12 16.31 -12.96
CA THR A 194 -10.08 15.94 -13.91
C THR A 194 -10.48 16.22 -15.36
N ASP A 195 -9.59 16.81 -16.14
CA ASP A 195 -9.73 17.03 -17.58
C ASP A 195 -8.95 15.96 -18.36
N ARG A 196 -9.68 14.94 -18.81
CA ARG A 196 -9.15 13.83 -19.61
C ARG A 196 -8.48 14.33 -20.90
N ASP A 197 -9.15 15.20 -21.65
CA ASP A 197 -8.67 15.58 -22.98
C ASP A 197 -7.41 16.44 -22.89
N ARG A 198 -7.30 17.25 -21.84
CA ARG A 198 -6.06 17.96 -21.51
C ARG A 198 -4.91 17.00 -21.25
N LEU A 199 -5.10 16.03 -20.36
CA LEU A 199 -4.05 15.05 -20.04
C LEU A 199 -3.65 14.22 -21.28
N ALA A 200 -4.64 13.79 -22.08
CA ALA A 200 -4.41 13.06 -23.33
C ALA A 200 -3.55 13.85 -24.32
N SER A 201 -3.81 15.15 -24.48
CA SER A 201 -2.99 16.04 -25.32
C SER A 201 -1.53 16.08 -24.84
N ASP A 202 -1.31 16.24 -23.53
CA ASP A 202 0.02 16.32 -22.95
C ASP A 202 0.78 14.97 -23.06
N LEU A 203 0.09 13.83 -22.88
CA LEU A 203 0.67 12.49 -23.15
C LEU A 203 1.07 12.32 -24.62
N GLY A 204 0.22 12.77 -25.55
CA GLY A 204 0.51 12.72 -26.98
C GLY A 204 1.76 13.52 -27.34
N ALA A 205 1.92 14.71 -26.75
CA ALA A 205 3.12 15.53 -26.91
C ALA A 205 4.38 14.87 -26.30
N ALA A 206 4.22 14.12 -25.20
CA ALA A 206 5.28 13.34 -24.55
C ALA A 206 5.57 11.99 -25.24
N GLY A 207 4.88 11.65 -26.33
CA GLY A 207 5.06 10.40 -27.07
C GLY A 207 4.54 9.15 -26.34
N LEU A 208 3.61 9.32 -25.40
CA LEU A 208 2.94 8.23 -24.71
C LEU A 208 1.65 7.82 -25.45
N ARG A 209 1.32 6.53 -25.41
CA ARG A 209 0.12 6.00 -26.05
C ARG A 209 -1.13 6.42 -25.25
N VAL A 210 -2.14 6.89 -25.96
CA VAL A 210 -3.48 7.16 -25.43
C VAL A 210 -4.50 6.31 -26.20
N ALA A 211 -5.31 5.52 -25.48
CA ALA A 211 -6.45 4.81 -26.08
C ALA A 211 -7.71 5.68 -26.08
N GLY A 212 -8.66 5.37 -26.98
CA GLY A 212 -9.91 6.14 -27.09
C GLY A 212 -10.81 6.03 -25.85
N ASP A 213 -10.72 4.91 -25.15
CA ASP A 213 -11.46 4.57 -23.94
C ASP A 213 -10.66 4.75 -22.64
N ASP A 214 -9.38 5.19 -22.73
CA ASP A 214 -8.60 5.53 -21.54
C ASP A 214 -9.30 6.68 -20.79
N THR A 215 -9.57 6.46 -19.50
CA THR A 215 -9.98 7.50 -18.56
C THR A 215 -8.79 8.37 -18.15
N TRP A 216 -9.04 9.44 -17.40
CA TRP A 216 -7.95 10.25 -16.83
C TRP A 216 -7.06 9.41 -15.89
N ALA A 217 -7.68 8.56 -15.05
CA ALA A 217 -6.99 7.67 -14.11
C ALA A 217 -6.13 6.61 -14.83
N ASP A 218 -6.61 6.05 -15.94
CA ASP A 218 -5.84 5.11 -16.76
C ASP A 218 -4.56 5.77 -17.31
N MET A 219 -4.67 7.01 -17.79
CA MET A 219 -3.53 7.78 -18.29
C MET A 219 -2.56 8.20 -17.18
N PHE A 220 -3.08 8.64 -16.03
CA PHE A 220 -2.29 8.93 -14.85
C PHE A 220 -1.46 7.72 -14.43
N SER A 221 -2.12 6.57 -14.25
CA SER A 221 -1.49 5.29 -13.87
C SER A 221 -0.43 4.87 -14.88
N ARG A 222 -0.69 5.05 -16.18
CA ARG A 222 0.28 4.77 -17.25
C ARG A 222 1.55 5.60 -17.09
N VAL A 223 1.44 6.92 -16.84
CA VAL A 223 2.60 7.79 -16.66
C VAL A 223 3.39 7.40 -15.41
N ILE A 224 2.69 7.10 -14.31
CA ILE A 224 3.31 6.64 -13.06
C ILE A 224 4.20 5.41 -13.33
N VAL A 225 3.62 4.35 -13.90
CA VAL A 225 4.32 3.07 -14.12
C VAL A 225 5.41 3.17 -15.19
N GLU A 226 5.16 3.85 -16.30
CA GLU A 226 6.08 3.86 -17.45
C GLU A 226 7.20 4.91 -17.34
N ARG A 227 7.03 5.97 -16.54
CA ARG A 227 7.96 7.12 -16.51
C ARG A 227 8.44 7.47 -15.11
N VAL A 228 7.57 7.41 -14.10
CA VAL A 228 7.89 7.90 -12.75
C VAL A 228 8.50 6.79 -11.87
N GLU A 229 7.77 5.71 -11.58
CA GLU A 229 8.22 4.62 -10.69
C GLU A 229 9.62 4.06 -11.01
N PRO A 230 10.03 3.90 -12.29
CA PRO A 230 11.35 3.37 -12.61
C PRO A 230 12.51 4.23 -12.08
N GLN A 231 12.25 5.49 -11.72
CA GLN A 231 13.23 6.48 -11.26
C GLN A 231 13.28 6.63 -9.73
N LEU A 232 12.33 6.02 -9.00
CA LEU A 232 12.16 6.25 -7.57
C LEU A 232 13.01 5.31 -6.70
N GLY A 233 13.41 5.79 -5.53
CA GLY A 233 14.12 4.99 -4.54
C GLY A 233 15.50 4.52 -5.00
N LEU A 234 16.21 5.29 -5.85
CA LEU A 234 17.54 4.94 -6.35
C LEU A 234 18.61 5.75 -5.60
N GLY A 235 19.57 5.06 -4.98
CA GLY A 235 20.64 5.68 -4.18
C GLY A 235 20.19 6.09 -2.77
N ARG A 236 19.02 6.73 -2.65
CA ARG A 236 18.30 7.01 -1.39
C ARG A 236 16.82 6.67 -1.54
N ALA A 237 16.08 6.61 -0.43
CA ALA A 237 14.63 6.42 -0.48
C ALA A 237 13.94 7.65 -1.10
N THR A 238 12.74 7.47 -1.64
CA THR A 238 11.91 8.56 -2.17
C THR A 238 10.53 8.52 -1.53
N ILE A 239 10.11 9.66 -1.00
CA ILE A 239 8.73 9.96 -0.64
C ILE A 239 8.10 10.66 -1.85
N LEU A 240 7.20 9.97 -2.54
CA LEU A 240 6.38 10.55 -3.61
C LEU A 240 5.10 11.08 -2.96
N ASP A 241 4.88 12.39 -2.91
CA ASP A 241 3.77 13.00 -2.16
C ASP A 241 2.85 13.91 -3.00
N GLU A 242 1.80 14.44 -2.38
CA GLU A 242 0.82 15.34 -3.01
C GLU A 242 0.12 14.69 -4.22
N TYR A 243 -0.42 13.48 -4.02
CA TYR A 243 -1.22 12.82 -5.06
C TYR A 243 -2.46 13.67 -5.41
N PRO A 244 -2.90 13.67 -6.68
CA PRO A 244 -4.19 14.20 -7.08
C PRO A 244 -5.32 13.71 -6.19
N VAL A 245 -6.26 14.59 -5.81
CA VAL A 245 -7.42 14.19 -4.96
C VAL A 245 -8.25 13.08 -5.61
N ALA A 246 -8.35 13.08 -6.94
CA ALA A 246 -9.00 12.04 -7.72
C ALA A 246 -8.36 10.65 -7.54
N GLU A 247 -7.09 10.59 -7.14
CA GLU A 247 -6.32 9.37 -6.90
C GLU A 247 -6.08 9.14 -5.41
N ALA A 248 -6.86 9.76 -4.51
CA ALA A 248 -6.56 9.75 -3.08
C ALA A 248 -7.79 9.39 -2.25
N ALA A 249 -8.36 8.20 -2.49
CA ALA A 249 -9.65 7.75 -1.95
C ALA A 249 -9.85 7.96 -0.44
N LEU A 250 -8.80 7.79 0.36
CA LEU A 250 -8.84 7.82 1.83
C LEU A 250 -8.15 9.04 2.44
N ALA A 251 -7.52 9.89 1.63
CA ALA A 251 -6.77 11.03 2.10
C ALA A 251 -7.57 12.34 2.01
N ARG A 252 -7.35 13.23 2.98
CA ARG A 252 -7.90 14.59 2.95
C ARG A 252 -7.15 15.46 1.94
N PRO A 253 -7.84 16.42 1.27
CA PRO A 253 -7.17 17.44 0.46
C PRO A 253 -6.17 18.26 1.28
N THR A 254 -5.08 18.72 0.64
CA THR A 254 -4.15 19.62 1.32
C THR A 254 -4.78 21.00 1.52
N ALA A 255 -4.41 21.69 2.60
CA ALA A 255 -4.84 23.06 2.83
C ALA A 255 -4.21 24.07 1.82
N ARG A 256 -3.07 23.71 1.22
CA ARG A 256 -2.28 24.58 0.33
C ARG A 256 -2.83 24.58 -1.10
N ASP A 257 -3.14 23.40 -1.64
CA ASP A 257 -3.69 23.24 -2.98
C ASP A 257 -4.76 22.12 -2.97
N PRO A 258 -6.05 22.47 -3.14
CA PRO A 258 -7.14 21.50 -3.04
C PRO A 258 -7.17 20.49 -4.20
N ARG A 259 -6.29 20.63 -5.20
CA ARG A 259 -6.12 19.65 -6.29
C ARG A 259 -5.40 18.38 -5.85
N VAL A 260 -4.63 18.47 -4.77
CA VAL A 260 -3.82 17.38 -4.24
C VAL A 260 -4.22 17.06 -2.81
N ALA A 261 -3.94 15.83 -2.39
CA ALA A 261 -4.23 15.29 -1.08
C ALA A 261 -2.96 15.08 -0.25
N GLU A 262 -3.14 15.02 1.07
CA GLU A 262 -2.11 14.59 2.01
C GLU A 262 -1.90 13.08 1.89
N ARG A 263 -1.38 12.63 0.75
CA ARG A 263 -1.01 11.25 0.47
C ARG A 263 0.47 11.21 0.10
N PHE A 264 1.18 10.20 0.59
CA PHE A 264 2.48 9.86 0.04
C PHE A 264 2.68 8.35 -0.06
N GLU A 265 3.60 7.97 -0.94
CA GLU A 265 4.14 6.62 -1.04
C GLU A 265 5.66 6.63 -0.78
N LEU A 266 6.14 5.60 -0.12
CA LEU A 266 7.56 5.38 0.13
C LEU A 266 8.13 4.38 -0.89
N TYR A 267 9.19 4.78 -1.58
CA TYR A 267 9.92 3.93 -2.53
C TYR A 267 11.36 3.69 -2.07
N ALA A 268 11.81 2.44 -2.16
CA ALA A 268 13.21 2.04 -2.01
C ALA A 268 13.56 0.95 -3.02
N CYS A 269 14.74 1.03 -3.64
CA CYS A 269 15.19 0.15 -4.72
C CYS A 269 14.21 0.07 -5.91
N GLY A 270 13.42 1.13 -6.15
CA GLY A 270 12.33 1.14 -7.11
C GLY A 270 11.19 0.16 -6.79
N VAL A 271 10.96 -0.10 -5.50
CA VAL A 271 9.83 -0.86 -4.96
C VAL A 271 9.05 0.04 -4.01
N GLU A 272 7.74 0.14 -4.22
CA GLU A 272 6.81 0.76 -3.28
C GLU A 272 6.76 -0.09 -1.99
N LEU A 273 7.07 0.54 -0.87
CA LEU A 273 7.09 -0.06 0.47
C LEU A 273 5.91 0.34 1.32
N ALA A 274 5.39 1.56 1.17
CA ALA A 274 4.32 2.05 2.01
C ALA A 274 3.46 3.10 1.30
N ASN A 275 2.22 3.23 1.74
CA ASN A 275 1.26 4.24 1.30
C ASN A 275 0.62 4.86 2.55
N ALA A 276 0.55 6.19 2.59
CA ALA A 276 0.25 6.97 3.79
C ALA A 276 -0.70 8.12 3.51
N PHE A 277 -1.50 8.48 4.52
CA PHE A 277 -2.56 9.46 4.41
C PHE A 277 -2.60 10.40 5.62
N GLY A 278 -2.82 11.69 5.36
CA GLY A 278 -3.62 12.52 6.25
C GLY A 278 -5.06 12.05 6.12
N GLU A 279 -5.59 11.43 7.17
CA GLU A 279 -6.83 10.67 7.09
C GLU A 279 -8.04 11.55 6.77
N LEU A 280 -8.89 11.07 5.86
CA LEU A 280 -10.20 11.65 5.60
C LEU A 280 -11.18 11.23 6.71
N THR A 281 -11.73 12.22 7.42
CA THR A 281 -12.74 12.02 8.47
C THR A 281 -14.17 12.42 8.04
N ASP A 282 -14.32 13.07 6.88
CA ASP A 282 -15.64 13.40 6.32
C ASP A 282 -16.33 12.13 5.80
N ALA A 283 -17.28 11.63 6.58
CA ALA A 283 -18.03 10.41 6.28
C ALA A 283 -18.89 10.53 5.00
N ALA A 284 -19.39 11.72 4.67
CA ALA A 284 -20.21 11.91 3.48
C ALA A 284 -19.34 11.87 2.21
N GLU A 285 -18.16 12.51 2.26
CA GLU A 285 -17.19 12.40 1.19
C GLU A 285 -16.64 10.99 1.04
N GLN A 286 -16.33 10.32 2.16
CA GLN A 286 -15.85 8.94 2.13
C GLN A 286 -16.87 8.01 1.47
N ARG A 287 -18.16 8.15 1.80
CA ARG A 287 -19.23 7.39 1.14
C ARG A 287 -19.24 7.61 -0.36
N ARG A 288 -19.20 8.88 -0.82
CA ARG A 288 -19.20 9.18 -2.26
C ARG A 288 -18.06 8.49 -2.99
N ARG A 289 -16.85 8.51 -2.40
CA ARG A 289 -15.66 7.85 -2.96
C ARG A 289 -15.84 6.33 -3.02
N PHE A 290 -16.32 5.70 -1.94
CA PHE A 290 -16.59 4.26 -1.94
C PHE A 290 -17.64 3.84 -2.96
N GLU A 291 -18.72 4.61 -3.11
CA GLU A 291 -19.76 4.32 -4.12
C GLU A 291 -19.21 4.45 -5.54
N ALA A 292 -18.35 5.45 -5.80
CA ALA A 292 -17.67 5.60 -7.08
C ALA A 292 -16.74 4.42 -7.39
N GLU A 293 -15.88 4.03 -6.43
CA GLU A 293 -14.97 2.88 -6.56
C GLU A 293 -15.73 1.57 -6.77
N MET A 294 -16.83 1.35 -6.05
CA MET A 294 -17.65 0.13 -6.22
C MET A 294 -18.44 0.12 -7.53
N THR A 295 -18.85 1.29 -8.03
CA THR A 295 -19.42 1.42 -9.37
C THR A 295 -18.39 1.06 -10.43
N GLU A 296 -17.15 1.54 -10.28
CA GLU A 296 -16.07 1.23 -11.21
C GLU A 296 -15.66 -0.24 -11.14
N LYS A 297 -15.59 -0.81 -9.93
CA LYS A 297 -15.36 -2.24 -9.72
C LYS A 297 -16.41 -3.09 -10.42
N MET A 298 -17.68 -2.71 -10.30
CA MET A 298 -18.79 -3.38 -10.98
C MET A 298 -18.65 -3.27 -12.50
N ARG A 299 -18.27 -2.10 -13.02
CA ARG A 299 -18.08 -1.86 -14.45
C ARG A 299 -16.95 -2.72 -15.03
N ILE A 300 -15.80 -2.79 -14.35
CA ILE A 300 -14.61 -3.51 -14.85
C ILE A 300 -14.72 -5.02 -14.60
N TYR A 301 -15.11 -5.43 -13.38
CA TYR A 301 -14.96 -6.80 -12.90
C TYR A 301 -16.29 -7.53 -12.68
N GLY A 302 -17.43 -6.84 -12.74
CA GLY A 302 -18.75 -7.44 -12.51
C GLY A 302 -19.02 -7.81 -11.05
N GLU A 303 -18.29 -7.21 -10.10
CA GLU A 303 -18.47 -7.42 -8.66
C GLU A 303 -18.36 -6.10 -7.88
N SER A 304 -18.91 -6.05 -6.68
CA SER A 304 -18.83 -4.91 -5.76
C SER A 304 -18.82 -5.40 -4.32
N TYR A 305 -18.19 -4.63 -3.43
CA TYR A 305 -18.22 -4.87 -1.99
C TYR A 305 -19.26 -3.99 -1.30
N PRO A 306 -19.82 -4.43 -0.15
CA PRO A 306 -20.70 -3.57 0.63
C PRO A 306 -19.90 -2.38 1.19
N VAL A 307 -20.61 -1.28 1.43
CA VAL A 307 -20.10 -0.16 2.23
C VAL A 307 -20.31 -0.50 3.70
N ASP A 308 -19.29 -0.34 4.53
CA ASP A 308 -19.40 -0.52 5.97
C ASP A 308 -20.02 0.72 6.63
N GLU A 309 -21.31 0.62 6.94
CA GLU A 309 -22.09 1.69 7.58
C GLU A 309 -21.58 2.04 8.99
N ASP A 310 -21.06 1.05 9.72
CA ASP A 310 -20.49 1.27 11.05
C ASP A 310 -19.15 2.00 10.96
N PHE A 311 -18.34 1.71 9.92
CA PHE A 311 -17.13 2.49 9.63
C PHE A 311 -17.43 3.96 9.31
N LEU A 312 -18.44 4.23 8.48
CA LEU A 312 -18.83 5.61 8.18
C LEU A 312 -19.32 6.36 9.43
N ALA A 313 -20.06 5.68 10.32
CA ALA A 313 -20.47 6.26 11.60
C ALA A 313 -19.29 6.53 12.56
N ALA A 314 -18.26 5.69 12.52
CA ALA A 314 -17.03 5.89 13.28
C ALA A 314 -16.20 7.06 12.76
N LEU A 315 -16.08 7.23 11.44
CA LEU A 315 -15.34 8.34 10.84
C LEU A 315 -15.84 9.71 11.29
N ALA A 316 -17.15 9.88 11.43
CA ALA A 316 -17.76 11.12 11.93
C ALA A 316 -17.35 11.48 13.38
N GLN A 317 -16.81 10.52 14.14
CA GLN A 317 -16.33 10.69 15.51
C GLN A 317 -14.79 10.65 15.61
N MET A 318 -14.12 10.26 14.53
CA MET A 318 -12.67 10.10 14.50
C MET A 318 -11.98 11.47 14.58
N PRO A 319 -10.97 11.64 15.44
CA PRO A 319 -10.17 12.86 15.45
C PRO A 319 -9.40 13.00 14.12
N GLU A 320 -8.94 14.20 13.80
CA GLU A 320 -7.92 14.35 12.75
C GLU A 320 -6.75 13.42 13.06
N ALA A 321 -6.27 12.70 12.05
CA ALA A 321 -5.20 11.73 12.21
C ALA A 321 -4.37 11.60 10.95
N SER A 322 -3.26 10.89 11.08
CA SER A 322 -2.48 10.39 9.95
C SER A 322 -2.23 8.90 10.13
N GLY A 323 -2.27 8.14 9.04
CA GLY A 323 -2.00 6.71 9.03
C GLY A 323 -1.16 6.29 7.84
N ILE A 324 -0.58 5.10 7.94
CA ILE A 324 0.28 4.54 6.91
C ILE A 324 0.25 3.03 6.96
N ALA A 325 0.26 2.43 5.78
CA ALA A 325 0.36 1.00 5.57
C ALA A 325 1.68 0.66 4.89
N LEU A 326 2.52 -0.13 5.56
CA LEU A 326 3.81 -0.59 5.06
C LEU A 326 3.76 -2.10 4.77
N GLY A 327 4.18 -2.47 3.57
CA GLY A 327 4.38 -3.86 3.15
C GLY A 327 5.58 -4.47 3.87
N PHE A 328 5.35 -5.04 5.05
CA PHE A 328 6.42 -5.53 5.92
C PHE A 328 7.29 -6.60 5.26
N ASP A 329 6.68 -7.53 4.53
CA ASP A 329 7.45 -8.56 3.84
C ASP A 329 8.34 -7.97 2.73
N ARG A 330 7.90 -6.90 2.03
CA ARG A 330 8.76 -6.21 1.05
C ARG A 330 9.94 -5.53 1.74
N LEU A 331 9.74 -4.86 2.88
CA LEU A 331 10.83 -4.30 3.67
C LEU A 331 11.84 -5.38 4.08
N ALA A 332 11.35 -6.50 4.61
CA ALA A 332 12.18 -7.63 4.99
C ALA A 332 12.96 -8.19 3.79
N MET A 333 12.34 -8.28 2.60
CA MET A 333 13.04 -8.68 1.38
C MET A 333 14.20 -7.74 1.06
N LEU A 334 13.94 -6.43 1.02
CA LEU A 334 14.95 -5.43 0.63
C LEU A 334 16.13 -5.40 1.61
N ALA A 335 15.85 -5.52 2.91
CA ALA A 335 16.86 -5.49 3.96
C ALA A 335 17.71 -6.77 4.00
N THR A 336 17.10 -7.93 3.71
CA THR A 336 17.80 -9.21 3.75
C THR A 336 18.39 -9.63 2.39
N GLY A 337 18.07 -8.89 1.32
CA GLY A 337 18.52 -9.18 -0.05
C GLY A 337 17.75 -10.31 -0.74
N ALA A 338 16.56 -10.66 -0.25
CA ALA A 338 15.72 -11.66 -0.86
C ALA A 338 15.22 -11.20 -2.25
N SER A 339 15.22 -12.11 -3.21
CA SER A 339 14.83 -11.85 -4.60
C SER A 339 13.33 -12.00 -4.87
N ARG A 340 12.63 -12.74 -4.00
CA ARG A 340 11.20 -13.02 -4.07
C ARG A 340 10.57 -13.01 -2.68
N ILE A 341 9.33 -12.54 -2.60
CA ILE A 341 8.57 -12.44 -1.35
C ILE A 341 8.38 -13.80 -0.66
N ASP A 342 8.24 -14.87 -1.44
CA ASP A 342 8.15 -16.23 -0.91
C ASP A 342 9.38 -16.62 -0.06
N GLN A 343 10.55 -15.99 -0.26
CA GLN A 343 11.75 -16.30 0.51
C GLN A 343 11.71 -15.77 1.95
N VAL A 344 10.88 -14.77 2.24
CA VAL A 344 10.70 -14.21 3.58
C VAL A 344 9.42 -14.70 4.27
N ILE A 345 8.55 -15.45 3.60
CA ILE A 345 7.35 -16.05 4.21
C ILE A 345 7.67 -17.47 4.71
N TRP A 346 7.43 -17.78 5.99
CA TRP A 346 7.78 -19.09 6.56
C TRP A 346 7.13 -20.27 5.83
N ALA A 347 5.81 -20.20 5.62
CA ALA A 347 5.01 -21.19 4.91
C ALA A 347 4.13 -20.47 3.87
N PRO A 348 4.55 -20.39 2.59
CA PRO A 348 3.80 -19.66 1.58
C PRO A 348 2.52 -20.41 1.18
N VAL A 349 1.53 -19.64 0.72
CA VAL A 349 0.27 -20.16 0.16
C VAL A 349 0.63 -21.01 -1.07
N PRO A 350 0.04 -22.21 -1.22
CA PRO A 350 0.28 -23.05 -2.38
C PRO A 350 0.11 -22.32 -3.71
N GLU A 351 0.89 -22.68 -4.72
CA GLU A 351 0.67 -22.17 -6.07
C GLU A 351 -0.69 -22.63 -6.60
N THR A 352 -1.51 -21.69 -7.05
CA THR A 352 -2.83 -21.94 -7.65
C THR A 352 -2.81 -21.50 -9.11
N GLY A 353 -3.21 -22.39 -10.02
CA GLY A 353 -3.13 -22.17 -11.47
C GLY A 353 -1.73 -22.48 -12.02
N ARG A 354 -1.66 -23.45 -12.93
CA ARG A 354 -0.47 -23.68 -13.78
C ARG A 354 -0.67 -23.01 -15.12
#